data_AF-A0A7J0FPK4-F1
#
_entry.id   AF-A0A7J0FPK4-F1
#
_cell.length_a   1.000
_cell.length_b   1.000
_cell.length_c   1.000
_cell.angle_alpha   90.00
_cell.angle_beta   90.00
_cell.angle_gamma   90.00
#
_symmetry.space_group_name_H-M   'P 1'
#
loop_
_entity.id
_entity.type
_entity.pdbx_description
1 polymer ?
#
loop_
_entity_poly.entity_id
_entity_poly.type
_entity_poly.pdbx_seq_one_letter_code
_entity_poly.pdbx_strand_id
1 'polypeptide(L)'
;MIVPRSMWLLRLIFLLGLGFGEGLKVPFRVKDVLPVLPRQISWPVLNNLNGAVDLLPSFVGSVSPSNGTVQWKGACFFDNEARLEFNAGGDRDLGGGVLYLKTSAAHSWTCMDLYVFATPYRVTWDYYFSAREHTLKFESWEEPAELEYVKQHGISVFLMPSGMLGTFLSLVDVLPLFSNTGWGQNANLEFLKKHMGASFEKRSRPWRATINPDDVHSGDFLAVSKIRGRWGGFETLEKWVTGAFAGHTAVCLKDEFGNLWVGESGHENEKGEEIIVVISWDEWWELALKDNSNPQIALLPLHPEVRAKFNSTAAWEYARSMSGKPYGYHNMIFSWIDTIGDNYPPPIDAHLVISVMSMWTRVQPAYAANMWNEALNKRLGTEDLDLYGILAETGKACWCNNEVDQLPFCQILGEYQMELPEYNTLQPYANMNENCPSLPPTYERPARC
;
A
#
# COMPACT_ATOMS: atom_id res chain seq x y z
N MET A 1 -52.54 -30.97 -22.90
CA MET A 1 -52.02 -30.36 -21.64
C MET A 1 -50.56 -30.01 -21.87
N ILE A 2 -50.27 -28.76 -22.22
CA ILE A 2 -48.94 -28.29 -22.59
C ILE A 2 -48.34 -27.62 -21.35
N VAL A 3 -47.37 -28.29 -20.73
CA VAL A 3 -46.56 -27.71 -19.64
C VAL A 3 -45.53 -26.78 -20.27
N PRO A 4 -45.34 -25.52 -19.81
CA PRO A 4 -44.46 -24.59 -20.46
C PRO A 4 -42.98 -24.95 -20.22
N ARG A 5 -42.19 -24.86 -21.30
CA ARG A 5 -40.73 -25.11 -21.38
C ARG A 5 -39.89 -24.37 -20.31
N SER A 6 -40.42 -23.30 -19.70
CA SER A 6 -39.80 -22.51 -18.65
C SER A 6 -39.55 -23.29 -17.34
N MET A 7 -40.44 -24.23 -17.00
CA MET A 7 -40.32 -25.00 -15.75
C MET A 7 -39.22 -26.07 -15.77
N TRP A 8 -38.72 -26.45 -16.96
CA TRP A 8 -37.63 -27.43 -17.09
C TRP A 8 -36.25 -26.82 -16.82
N LEU A 9 -36.02 -25.57 -17.25
CA LEU A 9 -34.79 -24.83 -16.97
C LEU A 9 -34.65 -24.48 -15.49
N LEU A 10 -35.74 -24.06 -14.85
CA LEU A 10 -35.78 -23.80 -13.40
C LEU A 10 -35.56 -25.07 -12.57
N ARG A 11 -36.08 -26.23 -13.01
CA ARG A 11 -35.82 -27.52 -12.37
C ARG A 11 -34.37 -27.99 -12.57
N LEU A 12 -33.75 -27.71 -13.71
CA LEU A 12 -32.33 -28.04 -13.94
C LEU A 12 -31.41 -27.21 -13.03
N ILE A 13 -31.73 -25.92 -12.84
CA ILE A 13 -31.00 -25.02 -11.93
C ILE A 13 -31.21 -25.44 -10.47
N PHE A 14 -32.42 -25.87 -10.08
CA PHE A 14 -32.68 -26.39 -8.74
C PHE A 14 -32.01 -27.74 -8.46
N LEU A 15 -31.91 -28.62 -9.46
CA LEU A 15 -31.18 -29.89 -9.36
C LEU A 15 -29.66 -29.71 -9.31
N LEU A 16 -29.12 -28.63 -9.87
CA LEU A 16 -27.72 -28.23 -9.74
C LEU A 16 -27.41 -27.50 -8.42
N GLY A 17 -28.44 -27.06 -7.67
CA GLY A 17 -28.31 -26.25 -6.45
C GLY A 17 -28.47 -27.00 -5.11
N LEU A 18 -28.96 -28.24 -5.11
CA LEU A 18 -29.13 -29.04 -3.89
C LEU A 18 -27.98 -30.04 -3.75
N GLY A 19 -26.91 -29.60 -3.08
CA GLY A 19 -25.77 -30.45 -2.72
C GLY A 19 -26.17 -31.51 -1.69
N PHE A 20 -26.17 -32.77 -2.11
CA PHE A 20 -26.02 -33.90 -1.21
C PHE A 20 -24.52 -34.16 -0.98
N GLY A 21 -24.19 -34.56 0.25
CA GLY A 21 -22.82 -34.63 0.79
C GLY A 21 -21.82 -35.45 -0.04
N GLU A 22 -20.55 -35.08 0.16
CA GLU A 22 -19.32 -35.66 -0.41
C GLU A 22 -19.19 -35.72 -1.94
N GLY A 23 -18.46 -34.74 -2.49
CA GLY A 23 -17.44 -35.03 -3.51
C GLY A 23 -17.82 -35.10 -5.00
N LEU A 24 -19.04 -34.73 -5.42
CA LEU A 24 -19.31 -34.61 -6.86
C LEU A 24 -18.80 -33.26 -7.41
N LYS A 25 -17.67 -33.27 -8.12
CA LYS A 25 -17.14 -32.08 -8.82
C LYS A 25 -18.17 -31.60 -9.85
N VAL A 26 -18.76 -30.43 -9.61
CA VAL A 26 -19.66 -29.78 -10.58
C VAL A 26 -18.85 -29.33 -11.80
N PRO A 27 -19.38 -29.46 -13.03
CA PRO A 27 -18.66 -29.07 -14.24
C PRO A 27 -18.32 -27.58 -14.25
N PHE A 28 -19.14 -26.75 -13.59
CA PHE A 28 -18.93 -25.32 -13.39
C PHE A 28 -19.55 -24.87 -12.06
N ARG A 29 -18.92 -23.93 -11.34
CA ARG A 29 -19.62 -23.17 -10.29
C ARG A 29 -20.31 -21.95 -10.91
N VAL A 30 -21.34 -21.43 -10.24
CA VAL A 30 -22.07 -20.24 -10.71
C VAL A 30 -21.11 -19.08 -11.00
N LYS A 31 -20.08 -18.89 -10.17
CA LYS A 31 -19.00 -17.89 -10.37
C LYS A 31 -18.21 -18.08 -11.67
N ASP A 32 -18.03 -19.32 -12.13
CA ASP A 32 -17.23 -19.64 -13.33
C ASP A 32 -18.02 -19.41 -14.64
N VAL A 33 -19.35 -19.52 -14.59
CA VAL A 33 -20.24 -19.37 -15.77
C VAL A 33 -20.72 -17.93 -15.93
N LEU A 34 -20.80 -17.16 -14.84
CA LEU A 34 -21.23 -15.76 -14.84
C LEU A 34 -20.53 -14.92 -15.94
N PRO A 35 -19.21 -14.98 -16.14
CA PRO A 35 -18.51 -14.23 -17.19
C PRO A 35 -18.96 -14.53 -18.62
N VAL A 36 -19.44 -15.75 -18.87
CA VAL A 36 -19.84 -16.25 -20.20
C VAL A 36 -21.32 -15.95 -20.49
N LEU A 37 -22.09 -15.59 -19.47
CA LEU A 37 -23.49 -15.21 -19.61
C LEU A 37 -23.64 -13.78 -20.16
N PRO A 38 -24.75 -13.48 -20.87
CA PRO A 38 -25.04 -12.14 -21.37
C PRO A 38 -24.89 -11.08 -20.29
N ARG A 39 -24.24 -9.96 -20.61
CA ARG A 39 -23.94 -8.87 -19.66
C ARG A 39 -25.15 -8.41 -18.84
N GLN A 40 -26.37 -8.44 -19.38
CA GLN A 40 -27.57 -8.06 -18.62
C GLN A 40 -27.89 -8.97 -17.43
N ILE A 41 -27.41 -10.22 -17.45
CA ILE A 41 -27.66 -11.25 -16.42
C ILE A 41 -26.45 -11.38 -15.50
N SER A 42 -25.24 -11.34 -16.06
CA SER A 42 -24.01 -11.59 -15.31
C SER A 42 -23.45 -10.37 -14.61
N TRP A 43 -23.55 -9.19 -15.21
CA TRP A 43 -22.93 -7.96 -14.71
C TRP A 43 -23.43 -7.54 -13.31
N PRO A 44 -24.74 -7.60 -12.98
CA PRO A 44 -25.22 -7.26 -11.64
C PRO A 44 -24.73 -8.21 -10.54
N VAL A 45 -24.45 -9.47 -10.90
CA VAL A 45 -23.97 -10.49 -9.96
C VAL A 45 -22.45 -10.43 -9.84
N LEU A 46 -21.72 -10.30 -10.96
CA LEU A 46 -20.27 -10.12 -10.97
C LEU A 46 -19.84 -8.85 -10.22
N ASN A 47 -20.56 -7.74 -10.41
CA ASN A 47 -20.25 -6.47 -9.76
C ASN A 47 -20.55 -6.47 -8.24
N ASN A 48 -21.33 -7.44 -7.75
CA ASN A 48 -21.55 -7.68 -6.31
C ASN A 48 -20.62 -8.74 -5.72
N LEU A 49 -19.99 -9.57 -6.56
CA LEU A 49 -19.12 -10.66 -6.12
C LEU A 49 -17.64 -10.26 -6.04
N ASN A 50 -17.23 -9.27 -6.85
CA ASN A 50 -15.84 -8.80 -6.92
C ASN A 50 -15.78 -7.27 -6.70
N GLY A 51 -14.75 -6.78 -6.02
CA GLY A 51 -14.47 -5.38 -5.70
C GLY A 51 -13.11 -4.90 -6.21
N ALA A 52 -12.78 -3.62 -6.04
CA ALA A 52 -11.45 -3.09 -6.38
C ALA A 52 -10.30 -3.78 -5.63
N VAL A 53 -10.63 -4.27 -4.45
CA VAL A 53 -9.83 -5.13 -3.58
C VAL A 53 -9.30 -6.39 -4.30
N ASP A 54 -10.06 -6.90 -5.27
CA ASP A 54 -9.72 -8.12 -6.02
C ASP A 54 -8.61 -7.93 -7.08
N LEU A 55 -8.13 -6.70 -7.29
CA LEU A 55 -6.90 -6.43 -8.05
C LEU A 55 -5.63 -6.75 -7.26
N LEU A 56 -5.75 -6.91 -5.94
CA LEU A 56 -4.59 -6.97 -5.06
C LEU A 56 -4.18 -8.43 -4.86
N PRO A 57 -2.93 -8.80 -5.17
CA PRO A 57 -2.40 -10.13 -4.89
C PRO A 57 -2.42 -10.38 -3.38
N SER A 58 -2.87 -11.55 -2.95
CA SER A 58 -2.78 -11.97 -1.55
C SER A 58 -1.52 -12.79 -1.33
N PHE A 59 -0.71 -12.47 -0.33
CA PHE A 59 0.45 -13.29 0.01
C PHE A 59 0.01 -14.67 0.50
N VAL A 60 0.57 -15.74 -0.07
CA VAL A 60 0.24 -17.12 0.30
C VAL A 60 1.43 -17.88 0.89
N GLY A 61 2.64 -17.36 0.75
CA GLY A 61 3.82 -17.92 1.38
C GLY A 61 5.11 -17.48 0.70
N SER A 62 6.23 -17.76 1.36
CA SER A 62 7.56 -17.59 0.77
C SER A 62 8.22 -18.95 0.60
N VAL A 63 8.72 -19.26 -0.60
CA VAL A 63 9.31 -20.57 -0.92
C VAL A 63 10.83 -20.43 -0.99
N SER A 64 11.54 -21.15 -0.13
CA SER A 64 13.01 -21.17 -0.09
C SER A 64 13.52 -22.61 -0.20
N PRO A 65 14.82 -22.80 -0.51
CA PRO A 65 15.41 -24.14 -0.49
C PRO A 65 15.49 -24.72 0.94
N SER A 66 15.51 -23.85 1.96
CA SER A 66 15.68 -24.23 3.37
C SER A 66 14.36 -24.58 4.07
N ASN A 67 13.22 -24.05 3.61
CA ASN A 67 11.93 -24.25 4.26
C ASN A 67 11.14 -25.48 3.74
N GLY A 68 11.70 -26.21 2.77
CA GLY A 68 11.13 -27.44 2.26
C GLY A 68 9.92 -27.21 1.35
N THR A 69 8.76 -27.72 1.73
CA THR A 69 7.52 -27.59 0.95
C THR A 69 6.54 -26.68 1.67
N VAL A 70 6.14 -25.60 1.01
CA VAL A 70 5.17 -24.63 1.48
C VAL A 70 3.80 -24.99 0.92
N GLN A 71 2.77 -24.94 1.76
CA GLN A 71 1.40 -25.29 1.38
C GLN A 71 0.45 -24.12 1.58
N TRP A 72 -0.52 -23.98 0.68
CA TRP A 72 -1.58 -22.98 0.81
C TRP A 72 -2.87 -23.42 0.11
N LYS A 73 -3.95 -22.69 0.42
CA LYS A 73 -5.24 -22.81 -0.27
C LYS A 73 -5.32 -21.77 -1.37
N GLY A 74 -5.48 -22.22 -2.60
CA GLY A 74 -5.74 -21.37 -3.77
C GLY A 74 -7.20 -20.94 -3.85
N ALA A 75 -7.50 -20.07 -4.82
CA ALA A 75 -8.88 -19.68 -5.11
C ALA A 75 -9.59 -20.83 -5.83
N CYS A 76 -8.89 -21.48 -6.77
CA CYS A 76 -9.37 -22.62 -7.53
C CYS A 76 -8.91 -23.98 -6.96
N PHE A 77 -7.63 -24.10 -6.62
CA PHE A 77 -7.03 -25.35 -6.14
C PHE A 77 -6.87 -25.29 -4.63
N PHE A 78 -7.53 -26.18 -3.89
CA PHE A 78 -7.55 -26.10 -2.43
C PHE A 78 -6.32 -26.68 -1.75
N ASP A 79 -5.59 -27.55 -2.44
CA ASP A 79 -4.38 -28.18 -1.91
C ASP A 79 -3.22 -27.84 -2.84
N ASN A 80 -2.48 -26.78 -2.55
CA ASN A 80 -1.30 -26.39 -3.30
C ASN A 80 -0.05 -26.59 -2.48
N GLU A 81 1.01 -27.03 -3.15
CA GLU A 81 2.32 -27.28 -2.56
C GLU A 81 3.39 -26.70 -3.47
N ALA A 82 4.36 -25.97 -2.91
CA ALA A 82 5.52 -25.52 -3.67
C ALA A 82 6.83 -25.75 -2.96
N ARG A 83 7.87 -26.00 -3.75
CA ARG A 83 9.26 -26.16 -3.30
C ARG A 83 10.20 -25.55 -4.33
N LEU A 84 11.33 -25.03 -3.86
CA LEU A 84 12.33 -24.40 -4.71
C LEU A 84 13.63 -25.20 -4.69
N GLU A 85 14.14 -25.52 -5.88
CA GLU A 85 15.47 -26.09 -6.06
C GLU A 85 16.37 -25.10 -6.79
N PHE A 86 17.63 -25.03 -6.38
CA PHE A 86 18.64 -24.26 -7.10
C PHE A 86 19.31 -25.12 -8.15
N ASN A 87 19.54 -24.52 -9.31
CA ASN A 87 20.30 -25.14 -10.38
C ASN A 87 21.69 -24.51 -10.46
N ALA A 88 22.70 -25.37 -10.56
CA ALA A 88 24.05 -24.95 -10.93
C ALA A 88 24.07 -24.71 -12.45
N GLY A 89 24.32 -23.46 -12.84
CA GLY A 89 24.42 -23.04 -14.24
C GLY A 89 23.40 -21.96 -14.62
N GLY A 90 23.91 -20.91 -15.26
CA GLY A 90 23.17 -19.79 -15.82
C GLY A 90 24.16 -18.86 -16.55
N ASP A 91 23.69 -18.08 -17.52
CA ASP A 91 24.56 -17.25 -18.41
C ASP A 91 25.45 -16.24 -17.66
N ARG A 92 25.15 -15.94 -16.38
CA ARG A 92 25.86 -14.95 -15.55
C ARG A 92 26.73 -15.56 -14.43
N ASP A 93 26.97 -16.88 -14.43
CA ASP A 93 27.66 -17.64 -13.35
C ASP A 93 26.98 -17.58 -11.95
N LEU A 94 25.82 -16.93 -11.84
CA LEU A 94 25.06 -16.84 -10.59
C LEU A 94 24.17 -18.06 -10.32
N GLY A 95 24.01 -18.96 -11.31
CA GLY A 95 23.04 -20.05 -11.27
C GLY A 95 21.59 -19.55 -11.35
N GLY A 96 20.66 -20.47 -11.22
CA GLY A 96 19.22 -20.21 -11.31
C GLY A 96 18.42 -21.07 -10.33
N GLY A 97 17.11 -21.21 -10.58
CA GLY A 97 16.25 -22.04 -9.75
C GLY A 97 15.04 -22.58 -10.48
N VAL A 98 14.49 -23.68 -9.98
CA VAL A 98 13.23 -24.27 -10.45
C VAL A 98 12.26 -24.30 -9.28
N LEU A 99 11.17 -23.55 -9.42
CA LEU A 99 10.05 -23.64 -8.51
C LEU A 99 9.11 -24.73 -9.02
N TYR A 100 8.95 -25.78 -8.22
CA TYR A 100 7.97 -26.82 -8.46
C TYR A 100 6.70 -26.42 -7.73
N LEU A 101 5.60 -26.29 -8.47
CA LEU A 101 4.29 -25.98 -7.94
C LEU A 101 3.33 -27.11 -8.28
N LYS A 102 2.81 -27.80 -7.27
CA LYS A 102 1.79 -28.83 -7.42
C LYS A 102 0.45 -28.27 -7.00
N THR A 103 -0.48 -28.22 -7.95
CA THR A 103 -1.86 -27.81 -7.68
C THR A 103 -2.75 -29.05 -7.59
N SER A 104 -3.62 -29.12 -6.58
CA SER A 104 -4.50 -30.27 -6.32
C SER A 104 -5.87 -29.84 -5.80
N ALA A 105 -6.81 -30.79 -5.72
CA ALA A 105 -8.17 -30.55 -5.26
C ALA A 105 -8.90 -29.40 -5.98
N ALA A 106 -8.81 -29.37 -7.33
CA ALA A 106 -9.56 -28.42 -8.15
C ALA A 106 -11.08 -28.51 -7.89
N HIS A 107 -11.70 -27.36 -7.61
CA HIS A 107 -13.13 -27.30 -7.30
C HIS A 107 -14.05 -27.30 -8.54
N SER A 108 -13.49 -27.11 -9.74
CA SER A 108 -14.20 -27.00 -11.02
C SER A 108 -13.33 -27.55 -12.17
N TRP A 109 -13.90 -27.71 -13.37
CA TRP A 109 -13.14 -28.12 -14.56
C TRP A 109 -12.52 -26.94 -15.31
N THR A 110 -13.07 -25.73 -15.16
CA THR A 110 -12.57 -24.48 -15.78
C THR A 110 -11.66 -23.69 -14.84
N CYS A 111 -11.03 -24.42 -13.92
CA CYS A 111 -10.47 -23.87 -12.72
C CYS A 111 -9.09 -23.27 -13.02
N MET A 112 -8.86 -22.01 -12.65
CA MET A 112 -7.63 -21.29 -12.98
C MET A 112 -7.22 -20.36 -11.85
N ASP A 113 -5.99 -20.54 -11.36
CA ASP A 113 -5.33 -19.60 -10.46
C ASP A 113 -4.26 -18.81 -11.22
N LEU A 114 -4.11 -17.54 -10.88
CA LEU A 114 -3.04 -16.67 -11.35
C LEU A 114 -2.14 -16.33 -10.15
N TYR A 115 -0.84 -16.57 -10.29
CA TYR A 115 0.14 -16.28 -9.25
C TYR A 115 1.14 -15.23 -9.72
N VAL A 116 1.58 -14.41 -8.78
CA VAL A 116 2.71 -13.49 -8.93
C VAL A 116 3.82 -13.99 -8.02
N PHE A 117 5.02 -14.13 -8.57
CA PHE A 117 6.22 -14.54 -7.85
C PHE A 117 7.18 -13.35 -7.82
N ALA A 118 7.53 -12.91 -6.62
CA ALA A 118 8.32 -11.70 -6.43
C ALA A 118 9.54 -11.94 -5.54
N THR A 119 10.64 -11.31 -5.94
CA THR A 119 11.76 -10.98 -5.07
C THR A 119 11.91 -9.45 -5.09
N PRO A 120 12.71 -8.86 -4.19
CA PRO A 120 13.09 -7.46 -4.33
C PRO A 120 13.81 -7.14 -5.64
N TYR A 121 14.15 -8.15 -6.46
CA TYR A 121 14.95 -8.04 -7.68
C TYR A 121 14.13 -8.27 -8.96
N ARG A 122 13.10 -9.12 -8.91
CA ARG A 122 12.27 -9.46 -10.07
C ARG A 122 10.82 -9.72 -9.71
N VAL A 123 9.93 -9.55 -10.69
CA VAL A 123 8.56 -10.05 -10.65
C VAL A 123 8.28 -10.87 -11.90
N THR A 124 7.69 -12.04 -11.71
CA THR A 124 7.14 -12.86 -12.77
C THR A 124 5.75 -13.33 -12.38
N TRP A 125 4.94 -13.72 -13.35
CA TRP A 125 3.61 -14.27 -13.11
C TRP A 125 3.42 -15.53 -13.93
N ASP A 126 2.55 -16.40 -13.45
CA ASP A 126 2.15 -17.59 -14.20
C ASP A 126 0.72 -18.02 -13.82
N TYR A 127 0.08 -18.76 -14.70
CA TYR A 127 -1.29 -19.24 -14.51
C TYR A 127 -1.36 -20.75 -14.59
N TYR A 128 -2.18 -21.34 -13.72
CA TYR A 128 -2.33 -22.78 -13.63
C TYR A 128 -3.80 -23.15 -13.81
N PHE A 129 -4.10 -23.97 -14.82
CA PHE A 129 -5.47 -24.36 -15.19
C PHE A 129 -5.76 -25.86 -15.02
N SER A 130 -4.79 -26.63 -14.52
CA SER A 130 -4.93 -28.07 -14.30
C SER A 130 -4.27 -28.50 -12.98
N ALA A 131 -4.89 -29.46 -12.30
CA ALA A 131 -4.37 -30.05 -11.07
C ALA A 131 -3.26 -31.04 -11.41
N ARG A 132 -2.01 -30.55 -11.42
CA ARG A 132 -0.81 -31.32 -11.71
C ARG A 132 0.40 -30.62 -11.10
N GLU A 133 1.57 -31.24 -11.27
CA GLU A 133 2.84 -30.57 -11.01
C GLU A 133 3.23 -29.68 -12.20
N HIS A 134 3.63 -28.46 -11.88
CA HIS A 134 4.09 -27.43 -12.80
C HIS A 134 5.48 -26.96 -12.38
N THR A 135 6.20 -26.36 -13.31
CA THR A 135 7.55 -25.86 -13.07
C THR A 135 7.70 -24.45 -13.61
N LEU A 136 8.12 -23.53 -12.76
CA LEU A 136 8.55 -22.19 -13.15
C LEU A 136 10.08 -22.11 -13.04
N LYS A 137 10.74 -21.78 -14.15
CA LYS A 137 12.20 -21.72 -14.24
C LYS A 137 12.70 -20.29 -14.14
N PHE A 138 13.72 -20.09 -13.31
CA PHE A 138 14.53 -18.90 -13.23
C PHE A 138 15.90 -19.22 -13.85
N GLU A 139 16.11 -18.82 -15.11
CA GLU A 139 17.31 -19.18 -15.89
C GLU A 139 18.61 -18.67 -15.24
N SER A 140 18.60 -17.44 -14.73
CA SER A 140 19.68 -16.91 -13.90
C SER A 140 19.17 -15.85 -12.93
N TRP A 141 19.79 -15.75 -11.74
CA TRP A 141 19.59 -14.64 -10.82
C TRP A 141 20.11 -13.32 -11.42
N GLU A 142 19.44 -12.19 -11.15
CA GLU A 142 19.77 -10.90 -11.77
C GLU A 142 21.12 -10.41 -11.22
N GLU A 143 21.29 -10.55 -9.90
CA GLU A 143 22.41 -10.03 -9.12
C GLU A 143 22.80 -11.01 -8.00
N PRO A 144 24.05 -11.00 -7.50
CA PRO A 144 24.46 -11.83 -6.36
C PRO A 144 23.61 -11.62 -5.10
N ALA A 145 23.11 -10.40 -4.90
CA ALA A 145 22.27 -10.04 -3.77
C ALA A 145 20.87 -10.68 -3.85
N GLU A 146 20.34 -10.93 -5.06
CA GLU A 146 19.10 -11.69 -5.25
C GLU A 146 19.26 -13.13 -4.77
N LEU A 147 20.36 -13.77 -5.17
CA LEU A 147 20.66 -15.14 -4.76
C LEU A 147 20.72 -15.27 -3.23
N GLU A 148 21.40 -14.33 -2.57
CA GLU A 148 21.51 -14.34 -1.11
C GLU A 148 20.17 -14.05 -0.44
N TYR A 149 19.38 -13.11 -0.99
CA TYR A 149 18.03 -12.84 -0.52
C TYR A 149 17.15 -14.10 -0.60
N VAL A 150 17.13 -14.80 -1.74
CA VAL A 150 16.29 -15.99 -1.93
C VAL A 150 16.71 -17.15 -1.01
N LYS A 151 18.01 -17.27 -0.67
CA LYS A 151 18.45 -18.25 0.33
C LYS A 151 17.89 -17.98 1.72
N GLN A 152 17.90 -16.71 2.13
CA GLN A 152 17.51 -16.31 3.49
C GLN A 152 16.00 -16.15 3.65
N HIS A 153 15.33 -15.55 2.66
CA HIS A 153 13.94 -15.12 2.74
C HIS A 153 13.00 -15.89 1.81
N GLY A 154 13.52 -16.53 0.75
CA GLY A 154 12.72 -17.22 -0.27
C GLY A 154 12.13 -16.31 -1.34
N ILE A 155 11.31 -16.89 -2.22
CA ILE A 155 10.52 -16.19 -3.23
C ILE A 155 9.11 -15.99 -2.69
N SER A 156 8.66 -14.75 -2.61
CA SER A 156 7.29 -14.42 -2.21
C SER A 156 6.30 -14.85 -3.28
N VAL A 157 5.30 -15.62 -2.89
CA VAL A 157 4.23 -16.11 -3.75
C VAL A 157 2.95 -15.38 -3.38
N PHE A 158 2.34 -14.75 -4.39
CA PHE A 158 1.06 -14.09 -4.25
C PHE A 158 0.02 -14.74 -5.15
N LEU A 159 -1.16 -15.00 -4.62
CA LEU A 159 -2.32 -15.48 -5.35
C LEU A 159 -3.21 -14.30 -5.73
N MET A 160 -3.68 -14.26 -6.97
CA MET A 160 -4.76 -13.37 -7.37
C MET A 160 -6.10 -14.04 -7.00
N PRO A 161 -6.79 -13.62 -5.91
CA PRO A 161 -7.92 -14.37 -5.35
C PRO A 161 -9.11 -14.48 -6.32
N SER A 162 -9.20 -13.50 -7.21
CA SER A 162 -10.24 -13.39 -8.22
C SER A 162 -9.88 -14.04 -9.57
N GLY A 163 -8.69 -14.64 -9.68
CA GLY A 163 -8.17 -15.23 -10.92
C GLY A 163 -7.99 -14.19 -12.05
N MET A 164 -7.58 -14.65 -13.24
CA MET A 164 -7.30 -13.76 -14.38
C MET A 164 -8.52 -12.92 -14.79
N LEU A 165 -9.70 -13.53 -14.81
CA LEU A 165 -10.91 -12.87 -15.30
C LEU A 165 -11.50 -11.91 -14.26
N GLY A 166 -11.44 -12.23 -12.97
CA GLY A 166 -11.79 -11.28 -11.93
C GLY A 166 -10.79 -10.12 -11.86
N THR A 167 -9.49 -10.37 -12.06
CA THR A 167 -8.47 -9.31 -12.19
C THR A 167 -8.78 -8.36 -13.36
N PHE A 168 -9.15 -8.91 -14.53
CA PHE A 168 -9.56 -8.10 -15.69
C PHE A 168 -10.84 -7.30 -15.44
N LEU A 169 -11.83 -7.89 -14.75
CA LEU A 169 -13.06 -7.19 -14.37
C LEU A 169 -12.79 -6.07 -13.35
N SER A 170 -11.90 -6.28 -12.40
CA SER A 170 -11.54 -5.25 -11.42
C SER A 170 -10.72 -4.12 -12.05
N LEU A 171 -9.93 -4.37 -13.11
CA LEU A 171 -9.36 -3.30 -13.93
C LEU A 171 -10.46 -2.43 -14.59
N VAL A 172 -11.60 -3.03 -14.96
CA VAL A 172 -12.77 -2.29 -15.46
C VAL A 172 -13.41 -1.41 -14.38
N ASP A 173 -13.25 -1.72 -13.09
CA ASP A 173 -13.74 -0.89 -11.98
C ASP A 173 -12.78 0.26 -11.62
N VAL A 174 -11.46 0.07 -11.81
CA VAL A 174 -10.44 1.07 -11.42
C VAL A 174 -10.04 2.03 -12.54
N LEU A 175 -9.86 1.55 -13.78
CA LEU A 175 -9.51 2.41 -14.92
C LEU A 175 -10.49 3.59 -15.15
N PRO A 176 -11.82 3.44 -14.96
CA PRO A 176 -12.76 4.55 -15.10
C PRO A 176 -12.54 5.67 -14.10
N LEU A 177 -11.99 5.38 -12.90
CA LEU A 177 -11.83 6.36 -11.81
C LEU A 177 -11.00 7.57 -12.26
N PHE A 178 -10.01 7.34 -13.13
CA PHE A 178 -9.11 8.38 -13.64
C PHE A 178 -9.68 9.14 -14.85
N SER A 179 -10.86 8.76 -15.34
CA SER A 179 -11.50 9.42 -16.49
C SER A 179 -12.06 10.79 -16.11
N ASN A 180 -11.75 11.82 -16.90
CA ASN A 180 -12.31 13.17 -16.71
C ASN A 180 -13.69 13.33 -17.37
N THR A 181 -14.60 12.40 -17.10
CA THR A 181 -15.94 12.35 -17.72
C THR A 181 -17.02 12.17 -16.66
N GLY A 182 -18.29 12.36 -17.03
CA GLY A 182 -19.41 12.02 -16.15
C GLY A 182 -19.45 10.52 -15.79
N TRP A 183 -18.93 9.65 -16.66
CA TRP A 183 -18.77 8.23 -16.37
C TRP A 183 -17.71 7.99 -15.29
N GLY A 184 -16.54 8.61 -15.42
CA GLY A 184 -15.50 8.53 -14.39
C GLY A 184 -15.98 9.08 -13.04
N GLN A 185 -16.72 10.19 -13.06
CA GLN A 185 -17.36 10.72 -11.84
C GLN A 185 -18.31 9.70 -11.21
N ASN A 186 -19.20 9.07 -11.99
CA ASN A 186 -20.11 8.06 -11.47
C ASN A 186 -19.36 6.83 -10.92
N ALA A 187 -18.29 6.41 -11.58
CA ALA A 187 -17.44 5.32 -11.12
C ALA A 187 -16.79 5.62 -9.77
N ASN A 188 -16.24 6.84 -9.57
CA ASN A 188 -15.70 7.26 -8.27
C ASN A 188 -16.78 7.23 -7.17
N LEU A 189 -17.99 7.73 -7.46
CA LEU A 189 -19.10 7.72 -6.51
C LEU A 189 -19.57 6.30 -6.16
N GLU A 190 -19.68 5.42 -7.15
CA GLU A 190 -20.05 4.01 -6.95
C GLU A 190 -18.97 3.26 -6.17
N PHE A 191 -17.69 3.52 -6.46
CA PHE A 191 -16.55 2.97 -5.73
C PHE A 191 -16.62 3.33 -4.25
N LEU A 192 -16.70 4.63 -3.93
CA LEU A 192 -16.76 5.11 -2.54
C LEU A 192 -17.99 4.56 -1.80
N LYS A 193 -19.13 4.47 -2.49
CA LYS A 193 -20.34 3.85 -1.91
C LYS A 193 -20.16 2.36 -1.64
N LYS A 194 -19.57 1.62 -2.59
CA LYS A 194 -19.35 0.17 -2.50
C LYS A 194 -18.32 -0.19 -1.43
N HIS A 195 -17.22 0.56 -1.36
CA HIS A 195 -16.05 0.22 -0.55
C HIS A 195 -15.97 0.93 0.79
N MET A 196 -16.54 2.13 0.92
CA MET A 196 -16.57 2.88 2.18
C MET A 196 -17.97 3.00 2.79
N GLY A 197 -19.02 2.61 2.08
CA GLY A 197 -20.40 2.93 2.48
C GLY A 197 -20.71 4.44 2.45
N ALA A 198 -19.84 5.25 1.84
CA ALA A 198 -19.96 6.70 1.84
C ALA A 198 -20.96 7.17 0.77
N SER A 199 -21.91 8.03 1.17
CA SER A 199 -22.88 8.64 0.26
C SER A 199 -22.54 10.11 -0.02
N PHE A 200 -22.16 10.41 -1.26
CA PHE A 200 -21.96 11.77 -1.73
C PHE A 200 -23.23 12.27 -2.42
N GLU A 201 -24.07 12.99 -1.68
CA GLU A 201 -25.32 13.51 -2.20
C GLU A 201 -25.13 14.81 -3.00
N LYS A 202 -25.91 14.95 -4.07
CA LYS A 202 -25.87 16.14 -4.91
C LYS A 202 -26.57 17.31 -4.19
N ARG A 203 -25.81 18.38 -3.92
CA ARG A 203 -26.35 19.61 -3.31
C ARG A 203 -27.39 20.29 -4.19
N SER A 204 -28.35 20.98 -3.55
CA SER A 204 -29.25 21.91 -4.23
C SER A 204 -28.47 23.09 -4.83
N ARG A 205 -28.99 23.66 -5.91
CA ARG A 205 -28.39 24.84 -6.55
C ARG A 205 -28.78 26.12 -5.79
N PRO A 206 -27.91 27.16 -5.78
CA PRO A 206 -26.58 27.21 -6.41
C PRO A 206 -25.53 26.40 -5.64
N TRP A 207 -24.58 25.79 -6.37
CA TRP A 207 -23.50 25.01 -5.75
C TRP A 207 -22.37 25.86 -5.18
N ARG A 208 -22.40 27.17 -5.42
CA ARG A 208 -21.42 28.13 -4.93
C ARG A 208 -22.04 28.93 -3.80
N ALA A 209 -21.31 29.02 -2.69
CA ALA A 209 -21.57 29.99 -1.65
C ALA A 209 -20.63 31.19 -1.86
N THR A 210 -21.12 32.39 -1.58
CA THR A 210 -20.26 33.57 -1.52
C THR A 210 -19.58 33.59 -0.16
N ILE A 211 -18.25 33.58 -0.16
CA ILE A 211 -17.43 33.71 1.05
C ILE A 211 -16.88 35.13 1.07
N ASN A 212 -17.04 35.83 2.19
CA ASN A 212 -16.33 37.08 2.43
C ASN A 212 -14.97 36.74 3.09
N PRO A 213 -13.82 37.07 2.47
CA PRO A 213 -12.50 36.82 3.05
C PRO A 213 -12.30 37.45 4.44
N ASP A 214 -13.04 38.51 4.76
CA ASP A 214 -13.01 39.15 6.07
C ASP A 214 -13.51 38.21 7.18
N ASP A 215 -14.45 37.32 6.87
CA ASP A 215 -15.03 36.36 7.83
C ASP A 215 -14.14 35.12 8.06
N VAL A 216 -13.10 34.94 7.25
CA VAL A 216 -12.13 33.84 7.36
C VAL A 216 -10.99 34.23 8.31
N HIS A 217 -10.55 33.30 9.14
CA HIS A 217 -9.53 33.54 10.15
C HIS A 217 -8.29 32.66 9.91
N SER A 218 -7.13 33.11 10.40
CA SER A 218 -5.93 32.28 10.42
C SER A 218 -6.18 30.96 11.15
N GLY A 219 -5.75 29.87 10.52
CA GLY A 219 -5.94 28.51 11.01
C GLY A 219 -7.25 27.86 10.57
N ASP A 220 -8.20 28.60 9.97
CA ASP A 220 -9.37 27.98 9.35
C ASP A 220 -8.90 27.03 8.23
N PHE A 221 -9.63 25.92 8.08
CA PHE A 221 -9.20 24.77 7.28
C PHE A 221 -10.08 24.62 6.03
N LEU A 222 -9.47 24.24 4.91
CA LEU A 222 -10.15 23.93 3.66
C LEU A 222 -10.03 22.44 3.39
N ALA A 223 -11.15 21.73 3.43
CA ALA A 223 -11.22 20.34 2.97
C ALA A 223 -11.57 20.33 1.48
N VAL A 224 -10.74 19.67 0.66
CA VAL A 224 -10.92 19.56 -0.78
C VAL A 224 -11.11 18.09 -1.15
N SER A 225 -12.17 17.83 -1.92
CA SER A 225 -12.52 16.48 -2.35
C SER A 225 -12.84 16.46 -3.83
N LYS A 226 -11.94 15.93 -4.65
CA LYS A 226 -12.09 15.71 -6.09
C LYS A 226 -12.67 14.32 -6.36
N ILE A 227 -13.49 14.20 -7.40
CA ILE A 227 -14.17 12.94 -7.77
C ILE A 227 -14.18 12.70 -9.28
N ARG A 228 -13.38 13.44 -10.05
CA ARG A 228 -13.31 13.34 -11.50
C ARG A 228 -11.88 13.55 -12.02
N GLY A 229 -11.54 12.88 -13.11
CA GLY A 229 -10.22 13.00 -13.74
C GLY A 229 -9.10 12.32 -12.95
N ARG A 230 -7.86 12.51 -13.39
CA ARG A 230 -6.67 11.87 -12.80
C ARG A 230 -6.61 12.06 -11.29
N TRP A 231 -6.69 13.31 -10.82
CA TRP A 231 -6.64 13.66 -9.40
C TRP A 231 -7.85 13.15 -8.62
N GLY A 232 -9.06 13.15 -9.20
CA GLY A 232 -10.22 12.56 -8.55
C GLY A 232 -10.14 11.05 -8.36
N GLY A 233 -9.48 10.34 -9.30
CA GLY A 233 -9.19 8.92 -9.17
C GLY A 233 -8.20 8.64 -8.04
N PHE A 234 -7.08 9.38 -7.97
CA PHE A 234 -6.12 9.27 -6.87
C PHE A 234 -6.78 9.57 -5.52
N GLU A 235 -7.48 10.69 -5.40
CA GLU A 235 -8.16 11.04 -4.15
C GLU A 235 -9.23 10.02 -3.75
N THR A 236 -9.87 9.34 -4.71
CA THR A 236 -10.85 8.28 -4.40
C THR A 236 -10.18 7.07 -3.77
N LEU A 237 -9.01 6.69 -4.25
CA LEU A 237 -8.21 5.63 -3.63
C LEU A 237 -7.67 6.09 -2.27
N GLU A 238 -7.20 7.33 -2.15
CA GLU A 238 -6.76 7.91 -0.87
C GLU A 238 -7.88 7.92 0.18
N LYS A 239 -9.08 8.37 -0.18
CA LYS A 239 -10.27 8.33 0.70
C LYS A 239 -10.57 6.92 1.16
N TRP A 240 -10.44 5.95 0.27
CA TRP A 240 -10.67 4.55 0.59
C TRP A 240 -9.64 4.00 1.58
N VAL A 241 -8.35 4.25 1.36
CA VAL A 241 -7.30 3.71 2.25
C VAL A 241 -7.19 4.46 3.58
N THR A 242 -7.56 5.75 3.62
CA THR A 242 -7.52 6.58 4.84
C THR A 242 -8.83 6.63 5.62
N GLY A 243 -9.95 6.25 5.00
CA GLY A 243 -11.29 6.47 5.54
C GLY A 243 -11.76 7.94 5.49
N ALA A 244 -10.99 8.84 4.88
CA ALA A 244 -11.33 10.27 4.81
C ALA A 244 -12.38 10.57 3.73
N PHE A 245 -13.02 11.75 3.83
CA PHE A 245 -13.98 12.23 2.82
C PHE A 245 -13.38 13.32 1.90
N ALA A 246 -12.22 13.85 2.28
CA ALA A 246 -11.40 14.78 1.52
C ALA A 246 -10.08 14.10 1.18
N GLY A 247 -9.56 14.33 -0.03
CA GLY A 247 -8.24 13.82 -0.44
C GLY A 247 -7.16 14.89 -0.34
N HIS A 248 -7.55 16.17 -0.26
CA HIS A 248 -6.60 17.28 -0.16
C HIS A 248 -7.05 18.30 0.88
N THR A 249 -6.08 19.00 1.46
CA THR A 249 -6.32 19.95 2.53
C THR A 249 -5.47 21.20 2.36
N ALA A 250 -6.01 22.34 2.73
CA ALA A 250 -5.28 23.60 2.77
C ALA A 250 -5.63 24.39 4.04
N VAL A 251 -4.77 25.33 4.41
CA VAL A 251 -4.96 26.19 5.60
C VAL A 251 -5.03 27.66 5.20
N CYS A 252 -5.94 28.40 5.81
CA CYS A 252 -6.06 29.83 5.64
C CYS A 252 -5.16 30.58 6.63
N LEU A 253 -4.49 31.64 6.17
CA LEU A 253 -3.66 32.53 6.98
C LEU A 253 -3.94 33.98 6.62
N LYS A 254 -4.15 34.84 7.62
CA LYS A 254 -4.19 36.29 7.45
C LYS A 254 -2.85 36.92 7.75
N ASP A 255 -2.39 37.79 6.88
CA ASP A 255 -1.19 38.59 7.12
C ASP A 255 -1.46 39.79 8.05
N GLU A 256 -0.43 40.58 8.33
CA GLU A 256 -0.50 41.76 9.21
C GLU A 256 -1.42 42.87 8.67
N PHE A 257 -1.71 42.85 7.37
CA PHE A 257 -2.62 43.80 6.70
C PHE A 257 -4.05 43.27 6.60
N GLY A 258 -4.30 42.04 7.07
CA GLY A 258 -5.59 41.37 7.01
C GLY A 258 -5.88 40.64 5.69
N ASN A 259 -4.93 40.60 4.74
CA ASN A 259 -5.14 39.87 3.48
C ASN A 259 -5.14 38.37 3.75
N LEU A 260 -6.01 37.65 3.02
CA LEU A 260 -6.18 36.21 3.16
C LEU A 260 -5.28 35.44 2.18
N TRP A 261 -4.56 34.47 2.73
CA TRP A 261 -3.65 33.58 2.03
C TRP A 261 -4.04 32.13 2.28
N VAL A 262 -3.72 31.26 1.33
CA VAL A 262 -3.95 29.81 1.42
C VAL A 262 -2.62 29.10 1.30
N GLY A 263 -2.27 28.34 2.32
CA GLY A 263 -1.12 27.43 2.34
C GLY A 263 -1.54 26.01 1.99
N GLU A 264 -0.90 25.40 1.00
CA GLU A 264 -1.14 24.01 0.61
C GLU A 264 0.12 23.32 0.09
N SER A 265 0.11 21.99 0.08
CA SER A 265 1.17 21.15 -0.50
C SER A 265 0.59 20.34 -1.65
N GLY A 266 1.24 20.39 -2.83
CA GLY A 266 0.78 19.66 -4.02
C GLY A 266 0.41 20.58 -5.18
N HIS A 267 0.87 21.84 -5.11
CA HIS A 267 0.68 22.80 -6.18
C HIS A 267 1.73 22.57 -7.27
N GLU A 268 1.29 22.41 -8.52
CA GLU A 268 2.17 22.19 -9.65
C GLU A 268 2.78 23.53 -10.12
N ASN A 269 4.11 23.64 -10.11
CA ASN A 269 4.81 24.83 -10.61
C ASN A 269 4.91 24.83 -12.14
N GLU A 270 5.49 25.88 -12.73
CA GLU A 270 5.67 26.01 -14.19
C GLU A 270 6.50 24.88 -14.84
N LYS A 271 7.27 24.13 -14.04
CA LYS A 271 8.08 22.99 -14.49
C LYS A 271 7.35 21.65 -14.36
N GLY A 272 6.13 21.62 -13.83
CA GLY A 272 5.38 20.40 -13.57
C GLY A 272 5.75 19.71 -12.24
N GLU A 273 6.44 20.40 -11.33
CA GLU A 273 6.85 19.85 -10.03
C GLU A 273 5.83 20.23 -8.96
N GLU A 274 5.48 19.28 -8.09
CA GLU A 274 4.59 19.53 -6.95
C GLU A 274 5.37 20.13 -5.77
N ILE A 275 4.94 21.31 -5.34
CA ILE A 275 5.58 22.09 -4.28
C ILE A 275 4.58 22.55 -3.21
N ILE A 276 5.13 23.02 -2.09
CA ILE A 276 4.39 23.74 -1.06
C ILE A 276 4.32 25.22 -1.44
N VAL A 277 3.12 25.79 -1.41
CA VAL A 277 2.90 27.20 -1.74
C VAL A 277 2.08 27.89 -0.67
N VAL A 278 2.24 29.22 -0.60
CA VAL A 278 1.35 30.13 0.11
C VAL A 278 0.97 31.22 -0.87
N ILE A 279 -0.25 31.15 -1.42
CA ILE A 279 -0.76 32.07 -2.44
C ILE A 279 -1.96 32.84 -1.93
N SER A 280 -2.30 33.95 -2.62
CA SER A 280 -3.45 34.76 -2.23
C SER A 280 -4.75 33.97 -2.36
N TRP A 281 -5.75 34.30 -1.53
CA TRP A 281 -7.08 33.68 -1.63
C TRP A 281 -7.69 33.82 -3.03
N ASP A 282 -7.56 35.00 -3.66
CA ASP A 282 -8.13 35.26 -4.98
C ASP A 282 -7.49 34.37 -6.05
N GLU A 283 -6.17 34.20 -6.00
CA GLU A 283 -5.44 33.30 -6.89
C GLU A 283 -5.83 31.83 -6.67
N TRP A 284 -5.83 31.38 -5.42
CA TRP A 284 -6.24 30.01 -5.08
C TRP A 284 -7.68 29.72 -5.51
N TRP A 285 -8.58 30.66 -5.30
CA TRP A 285 -9.99 30.53 -5.67
C TRP A 285 -10.20 30.51 -7.19
N GLU A 286 -9.46 31.35 -7.94
CA GLU A 286 -9.46 31.33 -9.40
C GLU A 286 -8.96 29.98 -9.96
N LEU A 287 -7.92 29.39 -9.35
CA LEU A 287 -7.43 28.06 -9.72
C LEU A 287 -8.48 26.98 -9.41
N ALA A 288 -9.10 27.02 -8.24
CA ALA A 288 -10.17 26.10 -7.86
C ALA A 288 -11.39 26.18 -8.81
N LEU A 289 -11.73 27.36 -9.31
CA LEU A 289 -12.80 27.56 -10.29
C LEU A 289 -12.46 27.02 -11.69
N LYS A 290 -11.17 26.97 -12.05
CA LYS A 290 -10.67 26.41 -13.32
C LYS A 290 -10.42 24.91 -13.25
N ASP A 291 -10.35 24.34 -12.05
CA ASP A 291 -10.13 22.91 -11.85
C ASP A 291 -11.28 22.08 -12.44
N ASN A 292 -10.95 21.34 -13.50
CA ASN A 292 -11.90 20.51 -14.23
C ASN A 292 -12.10 19.14 -13.59
N SER A 293 -11.54 18.85 -12.42
CA SER A 293 -11.80 17.65 -11.62
C SER A 293 -13.10 17.73 -10.81
N ASN A 294 -13.82 18.85 -10.90
CA ASN A 294 -15.03 19.13 -10.12
C ASN A 294 -14.74 18.97 -8.61
N PRO A 295 -13.98 19.91 -8.00
CA PRO A 295 -13.63 19.85 -6.59
C PRO A 295 -14.80 20.24 -5.68
N GLN A 296 -14.94 19.51 -4.58
CA GLN A 296 -15.87 19.79 -3.49
C GLN A 296 -15.06 20.44 -2.38
N ILE A 297 -15.28 21.72 -2.13
CA ILE A 297 -14.49 22.50 -1.16
C ILE A 297 -15.39 22.89 0.02
N ALA A 298 -14.95 22.56 1.22
CA ALA A 298 -15.59 22.96 2.47
C ALA A 298 -14.63 23.80 3.31
N LEU A 299 -15.06 25.02 3.65
CA LEU A 299 -14.38 25.86 4.63
C LEU A 299 -14.86 25.47 6.03
N LEU A 300 -13.91 25.14 6.91
CA LEU A 300 -14.12 24.61 8.24
C LEU A 300 -13.44 25.55 9.24
N PRO A 301 -14.22 26.43 9.89
CA PRO A 301 -13.67 27.36 10.87
C PRO A 301 -13.15 26.63 12.11
N LEU A 302 -12.06 27.14 12.69
CA LEU A 302 -11.60 26.64 13.99
C LEU A 302 -12.64 26.86 15.08
N HIS A 303 -12.77 25.88 15.98
CA HIS A 303 -13.55 26.05 17.20
C HIS A 303 -13.02 27.27 18.00
N PRO A 304 -13.88 28.12 18.59
CA PRO A 304 -13.45 29.37 19.24
C PRO A 304 -12.33 29.19 20.27
N GLU A 305 -12.36 28.11 21.05
CA GLU A 305 -11.32 27.81 22.05
C GLU A 305 -9.96 27.45 21.45
N VAL A 306 -9.95 26.78 20.29
CA VAL A 306 -8.72 26.44 19.56
C VAL A 306 -8.20 27.70 18.87
N ARG A 307 -9.10 28.48 18.26
CA ARG A 307 -8.78 29.76 17.62
C ARG A 307 -8.12 30.74 18.59
N ALA A 308 -8.62 30.83 19.83
CA ALA A 308 -8.03 31.70 20.86
C ALA A 308 -6.57 31.34 21.22
N LYS A 309 -6.15 30.10 20.93
CA LYS A 309 -4.79 29.60 21.17
C LYS A 309 -3.93 29.61 19.91
N PHE A 310 -4.49 29.93 18.74
CA PHE A 310 -3.79 29.88 17.48
C PHE A 310 -2.73 30.98 17.40
N ASN A 311 -1.47 30.58 17.24
CA ASN A 311 -0.35 31.52 17.11
C ASN A 311 -0.09 31.84 15.63
N SER A 312 -0.69 32.93 15.14
CA SER A 312 -0.55 33.36 13.75
C SER A 312 0.89 33.68 13.36
N THR A 313 1.71 34.23 14.25
CA THR A 313 3.11 34.56 13.96
C THR A 313 3.92 33.29 13.72
N ALA A 314 3.82 32.31 14.63
CA ALA A 314 4.50 31.03 14.48
C ALA A 314 4.00 30.26 13.24
N ALA A 315 2.70 30.32 12.94
CA ALA A 315 2.14 29.72 11.74
C ALA A 315 2.71 30.32 10.46
N TRP A 316 2.89 31.65 10.41
CA TRP A 316 3.52 32.33 9.27
C TRP A 316 5.01 32.03 9.15
N GLU A 317 5.74 31.98 10.26
CA GLU A 317 7.16 31.57 10.26
C GLU A 317 7.31 30.16 9.68
N TYR A 318 6.48 29.22 10.12
CA TYR A 318 6.45 27.87 9.57
C TYR A 318 6.08 27.85 8.09
N ALA A 319 4.97 28.51 7.70
CA ALA A 319 4.51 28.52 6.31
C ALA A 319 5.57 29.10 5.35
N ARG A 320 6.25 30.18 5.74
CA ARG A 320 7.36 30.77 4.97
C ARG A 320 8.55 29.83 4.88
N SER A 321 8.88 29.12 5.97
CA SER A 321 9.98 28.15 5.96
C SER A 321 9.74 26.97 5.02
N MET A 322 8.47 26.64 4.77
CA MET A 322 8.05 25.50 3.93
C MET A 322 7.76 25.90 2.47
N SER A 323 7.41 27.16 2.21
CA SER A 323 7.11 27.65 0.87
C SER A 323 8.26 27.38 -0.11
N GLY A 324 7.93 26.81 -1.26
CA GLY A 324 8.88 26.42 -2.31
C GLY A 324 9.57 25.06 -2.08
N LYS A 325 9.37 24.41 -0.93
CA LYS A 325 9.88 23.04 -0.73
C LYS A 325 9.08 22.03 -1.56
N PRO A 326 9.68 20.88 -1.93
CA PRO A 326 8.98 19.80 -2.62
C PRO A 326 7.80 19.26 -1.81
N TYR A 327 6.84 18.65 -2.50
CA TYR A 327 5.74 17.92 -1.90
C TYR A 327 6.23 16.85 -0.91
N GLY A 328 5.48 16.66 0.17
CA GLY A 328 5.79 15.73 1.26
C GLY A 328 5.53 14.26 0.94
N TYR A 329 6.06 13.75 -0.19
CA TYR A 329 5.89 12.36 -0.63
C TYR A 329 6.23 11.34 0.47
N HIS A 330 7.24 11.65 1.28
CA HIS A 330 7.71 10.80 2.38
C HIS A 330 6.72 10.63 3.56
N ASN A 331 5.69 11.47 3.63
CA ASN A 331 4.62 11.35 4.63
C ASN A 331 3.35 10.74 4.04
N MET A 332 3.14 10.84 2.73
CA MET A 332 1.91 10.43 2.06
C MET A 332 1.55 8.97 2.34
N ILE A 333 2.50 8.04 2.16
CA ILE A 333 2.22 6.61 2.28
C ILE A 333 2.12 6.12 3.74
N PHE A 334 2.89 6.75 4.63
CA PHE A 334 2.88 6.44 6.06
C PHE A 334 1.77 7.16 6.83
N SER A 335 0.93 7.95 6.15
CA SER A 335 -0.26 8.54 6.76
C SER A 335 -1.33 7.49 7.10
N TRP A 336 -1.29 6.32 6.45
CA TRP A 336 -2.18 5.20 6.69
C TRP A 336 -1.44 3.86 6.91
N ILE A 337 -0.13 3.81 6.65
CA ILE A 337 0.74 2.66 6.96
C ILE A 337 1.60 2.95 8.20
N ASP A 338 0.97 2.98 9.40
CA ASP A 338 1.59 3.35 10.68
C ASP A 338 1.80 2.20 11.73
N THR A 339 1.62 0.93 11.36
CA THR A 339 1.78 -0.24 12.24
C THR A 339 2.55 -1.35 11.51
N ILE A 340 3.14 -2.27 12.27
CA ILE A 340 3.94 -3.40 11.76
C ILE A 340 3.08 -4.37 10.92
N GLY A 341 1.80 -4.49 11.25
CA GLY A 341 0.74 -5.19 10.52
C GLY A 341 -0.63 -4.65 10.97
N ASP A 342 -1.71 -5.02 10.28
CA ASP A 342 -3.12 -4.73 10.65
C ASP A 342 -3.70 -3.34 10.33
N ASN A 343 -2.93 -2.43 9.71
CA ASN A 343 -3.39 -1.12 9.20
C ASN A 343 -3.67 -1.09 7.69
N TYR A 344 -3.38 -2.19 7.00
CA TYR A 344 -3.59 -2.30 5.57
C TYR A 344 -5.05 -2.62 5.24
N PRO A 345 -5.68 -1.96 4.25
CA PRO A 345 -6.96 -2.40 3.72
C PRO A 345 -6.82 -3.84 3.20
N PRO A 346 -7.64 -4.82 3.65
CA PRO A 346 -7.55 -6.18 3.14
C PRO A 346 -7.70 -6.22 1.60
N PRO A 347 -6.94 -7.06 0.85
CA PRO A 347 -5.98 -8.06 1.31
C PRO A 347 -4.53 -7.56 1.32
N ILE A 348 -4.29 -6.24 1.32
CA ILE A 348 -2.92 -5.70 1.33
C ILE A 348 -2.24 -6.18 2.61
N ASP A 349 -1.00 -6.65 2.48
CA ASP A 349 -0.12 -7.00 3.59
C ASP A 349 1.28 -6.40 3.37
N ALA A 350 2.12 -6.46 4.40
CA ALA A 350 3.47 -5.92 4.35
C ALA A 350 4.34 -6.56 3.26
N HIS A 351 4.15 -7.85 2.94
CA HIS A 351 4.90 -8.53 1.88
C HIS A 351 4.51 -7.99 0.50
N LEU A 352 3.22 -7.73 0.28
CA LEU A 352 2.75 -7.11 -0.97
C LEU A 352 3.32 -5.70 -1.10
N VAL A 353 3.26 -4.90 -0.03
CA VAL A 353 3.79 -3.53 -0.03
C VAL A 353 5.28 -3.53 -0.33
N ILE A 354 6.08 -4.35 0.34
CA ILE A 354 7.53 -4.47 0.09
C ILE A 354 7.80 -4.91 -1.36
N SER A 355 7.05 -5.87 -1.89
CA SER A 355 7.24 -6.35 -3.27
C SER A 355 6.91 -5.27 -4.30
N VAL A 356 5.82 -4.51 -4.08
CA VAL A 356 5.45 -3.36 -4.91
C VAL A 356 6.49 -2.24 -4.78
N MET A 357 6.99 -1.96 -3.58
CA MET A 357 8.06 -0.99 -3.33
C MET A 357 9.31 -1.31 -4.14
N SER A 358 9.81 -2.55 -4.03
CA SER A 358 11.01 -2.98 -4.76
C SER A 358 10.83 -2.92 -6.29
N MET A 359 9.62 -3.16 -6.78
CA MET A 359 9.29 -2.99 -8.21
C MET A 359 9.21 -1.53 -8.64
N TRP A 360 8.51 -0.70 -7.87
CA TRP A 360 8.36 0.72 -8.18
C TRP A 360 9.71 1.43 -8.20
N THR A 361 10.64 1.05 -7.32
CA THR A 361 12.04 1.53 -7.31
C THR A 361 12.80 1.22 -8.60
N ARG A 362 12.50 0.13 -9.30
CA ARG A 362 13.11 -0.15 -10.62
C ARG A 362 12.42 0.58 -11.78
N VAL A 363 11.09 0.71 -11.74
CA VAL A 363 10.31 1.27 -12.86
C VAL A 363 10.27 2.79 -12.86
N GLN A 364 10.19 3.41 -11.68
CA GLN A 364 10.15 4.87 -11.46
C GLN A 364 11.06 5.25 -10.28
N PRO A 365 12.39 5.14 -10.42
CA PRO A 365 13.34 5.27 -9.32
C PRO A 365 13.26 6.62 -8.60
N ALA A 366 13.03 7.73 -9.32
CA ALA A 366 12.94 9.06 -8.73
C ALA A 366 11.72 9.21 -7.79
N TYR A 367 10.54 8.74 -8.22
CA TYR A 367 9.33 8.80 -7.39
C TYR A 367 9.38 7.82 -6.22
N ALA A 368 9.92 6.62 -6.45
CA ALA A 368 10.10 5.62 -5.40
C ALA A 368 11.06 6.11 -4.30
N ALA A 369 12.16 6.75 -4.68
CA ALA A 369 13.13 7.31 -3.73
C ALA A 369 12.50 8.40 -2.86
N ASN A 370 11.69 9.30 -3.46
CA ASN A 370 10.99 10.36 -2.73
C ASN A 370 9.92 9.82 -1.77
N MET A 371 9.18 8.79 -2.17
CA MET A 371 8.12 8.21 -1.33
C MET A 371 8.65 7.31 -0.22
N TRP A 372 9.69 6.51 -0.50
CA TRP A 372 10.09 5.40 0.36
C TRP A 372 11.47 5.58 0.97
N ASN A 373 12.49 5.89 0.17
CA ASN A 373 13.84 6.03 0.72
C ASN A 373 13.91 7.20 1.69
N GLU A 374 13.41 8.38 1.30
CA GLU A 374 13.38 9.55 2.18
C GLU A 374 12.58 9.24 3.46
N ALA A 375 11.43 8.59 3.31
CA ALA A 375 10.53 8.29 4.41
C ALA A 375 11.10 7.31 5.43
N LEU A 376 11.75 6.24 4.96
CA LEU A 376 12.35 5.22 5.80
C LEU A 376 13.63 5.73 6.46
N ASN A 377 14.45 6.49 5.73
CA ASN A 377 15.62 7.15 6.31
C ASN A 377 15.23 8.07 7.48
N LYS A 378 14.21 8.93 7.30
CA LYS A 378 13.69 9.78 8.37
C LYS A 378 13.22 8.99 9.60
N ARG A 379 12.57 7.84 9.39
CA ARG A 379 12.06 6.98 10.47
C ARG A 379 13.14 6.20 11.19
N LEU A 380 14.22 5.84 10.49
CA LEU A 380 15.39 5.17 11.07
C LEU A 380 16.41 6.14 11.66
N GLY A 381 16.25 7.46 11.45
CA GLY A 381 17.25 8.46 11.83
C GLY A 381 18.52 8.39 10.98
N THR A 382 18.44 7.84 9.77
CA THR A 382 19.54 7.73 8.81
C THR A 382 19.38 8.75 7.68
N GLU A 383 20.43 8.94 6.88
CA GLU A 383 20.43 9.83 5.72
C GLU A 383 21.01 9.11 4.50
N ASP A 384 20.44 9.37 3.32
CA ASP A 384 20.91 8.91 2.01
C ASP A 384 21.12 7.39 1.82
N LEU A 385 20.53 6.55 2.68
CA LEU A 385 20.50 5.10 2.43
C LEU A 385 19.54 4.80 1.26
N ASP A 386 20.01 4.00 0.31
CA ASP A 386 19.13 3.39 -0.67
C ASP A 386 18.29 2.27 -0.03
N LEU A 387 17.34 1.70 -0.77
CA LEU A 387 16.46 0.65 -0.25
C LEU A 387 17.25 -0.54 0.30
N TYR A 388 18.39 -0.90 -0.30
CA TYR A 388 19.23 -2.00 0.17
C TYR A 388 19.96 -1.66 1.47
N GLY A 389 20.48 -0.43 1.60
CA GLY A 389 21.06 0.08 2.83
C GLY A 389 20.04 0.13 3.98
N ILE A 390 18.81 0.55 3.68
CA ILE A 390 17.69 0.53 4.64
C ILE A 390 17.38 -0.90 5.10
N LEU A 391 17.29 -1.85 4.17
CA LEU A 391 17.05 -3.27 4.50
C LEU A 391 18.19 -3.87 5.33
N ALA A 392 19.43 -3.51 5.04
CA ALA A 392 20.58 -3.92 5.84
C ALA A 392 20.55 -3.31 7.25
N GLU A 393 20.19 -2.03 7.38
CA GLU A 393 20.10 -1.33 8.67
C GLU A 393 18.99 -1.90 9.55
N THR A 394 17.80 -2.14 8.99
CA THR A 394 16.70 -2.81 9.70
C THR A 394 17.06 -4.24 10.10
N GLY A 395 17.80 -4.97 9.27
CA GLY A 395 18.31 -6.31 9.58
C GLY A 395 19.27 -6.35 10.78
N LYS A 396 20.04 -5.27 11.02
CA LYS A 396 20.92 -5.16 12.22
C LYS A 396 20.13 -5.07 13.52
N ALA A 397 18.86 -4.65 13.51
CA ALA A 397 18.03 -4.59 14.71
C ALA A 397 17.43 -5.95 15.08
N CYS A 398 17.14 -6.81 14.09
CA CYS A 398 16.49 -8.11 14.29
C CYS A 398 17.44 -9.26 14.67
N TRP A 399 18.75 -9.04 14.74
CA TRP A 399 19.72 -10.11 14.98
C TRP A 399 19.56 -10.83 16.33
N CYS A 400 18.87 -10.22 17.31
CA CYS A 400 18.78 -10.80 18.65
C CYS A 400 17.72 -10.18 19.59
N ASN A 401 16.50 -9.92 19.11
CA ASN A 401 15.44 -9.42 19.99
C ASN A 401 14.46 -10.54 20.37
N ASN A 402 14.41 -10.87 21.66
CA ASN A 402 13.13 -11.26 22.26
C ASN A 402 12.36 -9.97 22.50
N GLU A 403 11.16 -9.84 21.93
CA GLU A 403 10.33 -8.62 21.94
C GLU A 403 10.01 -8.05 23.34
N VAL A 404 10.35 -8.78 24.40
CA VAL A 404 9.97 -8.52 25.79
C VAL A 404 10.93 -7.57 26.51
N ASP A 405 12.24 -7.63 26.26
CA ASP A 405 13.24 -6.99 27.14
C ASP A 405 13.87 -5.70 26.57
N GLN A 406 13.63 -5.37 25.29
CA GLN A 406 14.08 -4.15 24.59
C GLN A 406 15.55 -3.73 24.85
N LEU A 407 16.47 -4.70 24.95
CA LEU A 407 17.89 -4.42 25.17
C LEU A 407 18.58 -3.92 23.88
N PRO A 408 19.53 -2.96 23.95
CA PRO A 408 20.32 -2.53 22.78
C PRO A 408 21.39 -3.55 22.35
N PHE A 409 21.43 -4.73 22.96
CA PHE A 409 22.36 -5.82 22.70
C PHE A 409 21.69 -7.18 22.95
N CYS A 410 22.29 -8.24 22.41
CA CYS A 410 21.81 -9.60 22.67
C CYS A 410 22.30 -10.16 24.00
N GLN A 411 21.39 -10.44 24.93
CA GLN A 411 21.69 -11.29 26.07
C GLN A 411 21.38 -12.75 25.73
N ILE A 412 22.42 -13.54 25.48
CA ILE A 412 22.31 -14.92 24.95
C ILE A 412 21.86 -15.93 26.03
N LEU A 413 22.10 -15.65 27.32
CA LEU A 413 21.79 -16.54 28.44
C LEU A 413 21.69 -15.75 29.77
N GLY A 414 20.92 -16.24 30.74
CA GLY A 414 20.85 -15.74 32.13
C GLY A 414 19.43 -15.38 32.56
N GLU A 415 19.13 -15.51 33.86
CA GLU A 415 17.81 -15.18 34.45
C GLU A 415 17.62 -13.67 34.68
N TYR A 416 18.71 -12.93 34.88
CA TYR A 416 18.67 -11.51 35.21
C TYR A 416 19.07 -10.66 34.00
N GLN A 417 18.33 -9.59 33.74
CA GLN A 417 18.67 -8.61 32.72
C GLN A 417 19.97 -7.89 33.09
N MET A 418 20.95 -7.88 32.17
CA MET A 418 22.16 -7.10 32.34
C MET A 418 21.90 -5.64 31.95
N GLU A 419 22.44 -4.71 32.73
CA GLU A 419 22.55 -3.31 32.34
C GLU A 419 24.00 -3.05 31.91
N LEU A 420 24.19 -2.61 30.66
CA LEU A 420 25.49 -2.23 30.12
C LEU A 420 25.46 -0.73 29.74
N PRO A 421 25.52 0.18 30.73
CA PRO A 421 25.59 1.60 30.45
C PRO A 421 26.83 1.92 29.62
N GLU A 422 26.70 2.89 28.70
CA GLU A 422 27.80 3.32 27.81
C GLU A 422 28.31 2.23 26.84
N TYR A 423 27.52 1.17 26.61
CA TYR A 423 27.82 0.21 25.55
C TYR A 423 27.95 0.92 24.19
N ASN A 424 29.05 0.66 23.49
CA ASN A 424 29.37 1.20 22.17
C ASN A 424 29.47 2.74 22.07
N THR A 425 29.71 3.45 23.17
CA THR A 425 29.86 4.93 23.15
C THR A 425 31.31 5.41 23.03
N LEU A 426 32.29 4.53 23.23
CA LEU A 426 33.72 4.89 23.29
C LEU A 426 34.48 4.45 22.05
N GLN A 427 35.25 5.38 21.48
CA GLN A 427 36.20 5.05 20.42
C GLN A 427 37.46 4.38 21.00
N PRO A 428 37.95 3.28 20.41
CA PRO A 428 39.21 2.65 20.83
C PRO A 428 40.41 3.62 20.74
N TYR A 429 41.26 3.62 21.77
CA TYR A 429 42.50 4.42 21.82
C TYR A 429 43.65 3.61 22.45
N ALA A 430 44.89 4.06 22.23
CA ALA A 430 46.08 3.36 22.71
C ALA A 430 46.15 3.32 24.25
N ASN A 431 46.52 2.16 24.81
CA ASN A 431 46.61 1.92 26.26
C ASN A 431 45.27 2.12 27.02
N MET A 432 44.14 1.94 26.32
CA MET A 432 42.80 1.99 26.93
C MET A 432 42.70 1.01 28.10
N ASN A 433 42.10 1.47 29.20
CA ASN A 433 41.86 0.71 30.44
C ASN A 433 43.11 0.26 31.23
N GLU A 434 44.34 0.60 30.83
CA GLU A 434 45.56 0.12 31.51
C GLU A 434 45.78 0.71 32.92
N ASN A 435 45.26 1.92 33.20
CA ASN A 435 45.48 2.62 34.48
C ASN A 435 44.17 3.16 35.09
N CYS A 436 43.06 2.48 34.83
CA CYS A 436 41.74 2.99 35.17
C CYS A 436 41.29 2.59 36.57
N PRO A 437 40.77 3.54 37.38
CA PRO A 437 40.24 3.21 38.68
C PRO A 437 38.96 2.38 38.51
N SER A 438 38.79 1.37 39.36
CA SER A 438 37.55 0.59 39.46
C SER A 438 37.26 0.38 40.94
N LEU A 439 36.67 1.40 41.56
CA LEU A 439 36.35 1.41 42.98
C LEU A 439 34.83 1.50 43.17
N PRO A 440 34.24 0.57 43.95
CA PRO A 440 32.87 0.73 44.41
C PRO A 440 32.74 1.93 45.36
N PRO A 441 31.54 2.52 45.49
CA PRO A 441 30.27 2.08 44.91
C PRO A 441 29.90 2.76 43.59
N THR A 442 30.61 3.83 43.19
CA THR A 442 30.19 4.70 42.09
C THR A 442 30.79 4.33 40.73
N TYR A 443 31.90 3.57 40.71
CA TYR A 443 32.55 3.09 39.47
C TYR A 443 32.75 4.18 38.41
N GLU A 444 33.17 5.38 38.85
CA GLU A 444 33.40 6.50 37.94
C GLU A 444 34.54 6.21 36.96
N ARG A 445 34.27 6.42 35.67
CA ARG A 445 35.23 6.28 34.57
C ARG A 445 35.76 7.67 34.16
N PRO A 446 37.04 8.00 34.44
CA PRO A 446 37.64 9.26 33.99
C PRO A 446 37.67 9.37 32.46
N ALA A 447 37.66 10.56 31.85
CA ALA A 447 37.58 10.76 30.38
C ALA A 447 38.71 10.17 29.50
N ARG A 448 39.72 9.51 30.09
CA ARG A 448 40.79 8.74 29.41
C ARG A 448 40.94 7.32 29.97
N CYS A 449 39.89 6.91 30.66
CA CYS A 449 39.41 5.57 30.80
C CYS A 449 38.22 5.55 29.83
#